data_AF-A0A7G1PGK3-F1
#
_entry.id   AF-A0A7G1PGK3-F1
#
_cell.length_a   1.000
_cell.length_b   1.000
_cell.length_c   1.000
_cell.angle_alpha   90.00
_cell.angle_beta   90.00
_cell.angle_gamma   90.00
#
_symmetry.space_group_name_H-M   'P 1'
#
loop_
_entity.id
_entity.type
_entity.pdbx_description
1 polymer ?
#
loop_
_entity_poly.entity_id
_entity_poly.type
_entity_poly.pdbx_seq_one_letter_code
_entity_poly.pdbx_strand_id
1 'polypeptide(L)'
;MQDRPEDVPAQPEPQAPPPADSATPPDPATPPSSATAPASPPTPENQSQAHHQPSPSAPPRPEPAPPGPYASPQPANNYGPPPAYPPAQQYAYGQPSGFPPPPGRKGTAGRAVLWAAVGAVVASALWAGGIFLFDPLGDDPELAGYRAKSNLCSSVDYSTLRDEYAEKDDSPTHNSLKHKAIDQSYCSISLKTTSSSSYADAYLSVQMDLHKKTDPAAEFTALWSEYHQRYEDYEVEEVSGFGDEAYLVTEDTTSGSAATSGSRSVILAVRDGWMTYQMSWSVYTSSYESTTPPEVGEVSRWVKSDTRSTLENLRTD
;
A
#
# COMPACT_ATOMS: atom_id res chain seq x y z
N MET A 1 -47.98 -3.88 -2.57
CA MET A 1 -47.69 -5.13 -1.85
C MET A 1 -46.78 -5.96 -2.73
N GLN A 2 -45.48 -5.92 -2.45
CA GLN A 2 -44.55 -7.06 -2.50
C GLN A 2 -43.23 -6.55 -1.92
N ASP A 3 -42.66 -7.34 -1.02
CA ASP A 3 -41.89 -6.90 0.14
C ASP A 3 -40.41 -6.60 -0.13
N ARG A 4 -39.90 -5.63 0.62
CA ARG A 4 -38.47 -5.31 0.76
C ARG A 4 -37.93 -6.14 1.93
N PRO A 5 -36.77 -6.82 1.82
CA PRO A 5 -36.18 -7.51 2.96
C PRO A 5 -35.83 -6.52 4.06
N GLU A 6 -36.42 -6.71 5.24
CA GLU A 6 -36.07 -6.05 6.49
C GLU A 6 -34.92 -6.84 7.15
N ASP A 7 -33.68 -6.42 6.93
CA ASP A 7 -32.55 -6.64 7.87
C ASP A 7 -31.24 -6.02 7.32
N VAL A 8 -31.20 -4.68 7.31
CA VAL A 8 -29.94 -3.93 7.18
C VAL A 8 -29.81 -3.08 8.44
N PRO A 9 -28.79 -3.30 9.30
CA PRO A 9 -28.53 -2.39 10.40
C PRO A 9 -28.25 -0.99 9.84
N ALA A 10 -28.97 0.01 10.33
CA ALA A 10 -28.72 1.39 10.02
C ALA A 10 -27.28 1.77 10.39
N GLN A 11 -26.59 2.50 9.50
CA GLN A 11 -25.33 3.15 9.84
C GLN A 11 -25.54 4.07 11.07
N PRO A 12 -24.61 4.13 12.03
CA PRO A 12 -24.68 5.12 13.09
C PRO A 12 -24.59 6.52 12.50
N GLU A 13 -25.57 7.38 12.81
CA GLU A 13 -25.49 8.82 12.56
C GLU A 13 -24.26 9.42 13.27
N PRO A 14 -23.59 10.42 12.67
CA PRO A 14 -22.55 11.17 13.35
C PRO A 14 -23.13 11.85 14.60
N GLN A 15 -22.61 11.50 15.78
CA GLN A 15 -23.00 12.15 17.03
C GLN A 15 -22.63 13.64 16.98
N ALA A 16 -23.64 14.49 17.17
CA ALA A 16 -23.44 15.92 17.36
C ALA A 16 -22.61 16.18 18.64
N PRO A 17 -21.72 17.20 18.64
CA PRO A 17 -20.97 17.55 19.85
C PRO A 17 -21.91 17.99 20.98
N PRO A 18 -21.59 17.68 22.25
CA PRO A 18 -22.41 18.04 23.39
C PRO A 18 -22.52 19.57 23.54
N PRO A 19 -23.65 20.09 24.07
CA PRO A 19 -23.83 21.52 24.29
C PRO A 19 -22.88 22.04 25.36
N ALA A 20 -22.37 23.26 25.16
CA ALA A 20 -21.57 23.97 26.14
C ALA A 20 -22.38 24.21 27.41
N ASP A 21 -21.91 23.66 28.53
CA ASP A 21 -22.50 23.92 29.84
C ASP A 21 -22.41 25.41 30.17
N SER A 22 -23.57 25.93 30.54
CA SER A 22 -23.78 27.32 30.94
C SER A 22 -23.12 27.57 32.29
N ALA A 23 -21.97 28.24 32.30
CA ALA A 23 -21.37 28.74 33.53
C ALA A 23 -22.15 29.98 34.01
N THR A 24 -22.89 29.80 35.11
CA THR A 24 -23.52 30.88 35.88
C THR A 24 -22.44 31.81 36.45
N PRO A 25 -22.58 33.15 36.36
CA PRO A 25 -21.61 34.08 36.93
C PRO A 25 -21.79 34.19 38.45
N PRO A 26 -20.72 34.23 39.26
CA PRO A 26 -20.83 34.60 40.66
C PRO A 26 -20.90 36.13 40.85
N ASP A 27 -21.81 36.54 41.73
CA ASP A 27 -22.04 37.91 42.20
C ASP A 27 -20.84 38.50 42.99
N PRO A 28 -20.69 39.83 43.07
CA PRO A 28 -19.54 40.51 43.68
C PRO A 28 -19.82 40.96 45.13
N ALA A 29 -19.02 40.54 46.12
CA ALA A 29 -18.87 41.27 47.40
C ALA A 29 -17.71 40.77 48.31
N THR A 30 -16.65 41.60 48.36
CA THR A 30 -15.77 42.01 49.52
C THR A 30 -14.79 41.02 50.22
N PRO A 31 -13.59 41.52 50.65
CA PRO A 31 -12.36 40.73 50.89
C PRO A 31 -12.05 40.50 52.40
N PRO A 32 -10.97 39.77 52.78
CA PRO A 32 -9.72 40.47 53.13
C PRO A 32 -8.38 39.71 52.93
N SER A 33 -7.31 40.51 53.08
CA SER A 33 -5.96 40.20 53.60
C SER A 33 -4.87 39.61 52.71
N SER A 34 -4.01 40.55 52.30
CA SER A 34 -2.59 40.49 51.98
C SER A 34 -1.74 39.46 52.75
N ALA A 35 -0.95 38.70 52.00
CA ALA A 35 0.33 38.15 52.45
C ALA A 35 1.35 38.19 51.29
N THR A 36 2.50 38.75 51.60
CA THR A 36 3.62 39.15 50.74
C THR A 36 4.40 37.95 50.20
N ALA A 37 4.69 37.91 48.90
CA ALA A 37 5.64 36.97 48.28
C ALA A 37 6.96 37.71 47.93
N PRO A 38 8.15 37.11 48.14
CA PRO A 38 9.41 37.70 47.75
C PRO A 38 9.73 37.47 46.26
N ALA A 39 10.49 38.43 45.71
CA ALA A 39 10.79 38.64 44.29
C ALA A 39 11.77 37.63 43.66
N SER A 40 11.55 37.34 42.37
CA SER A 40 12.51 36.69 41.46
C SER A 40 13.44 37.73 40.80
N PRO A 41 14.69 37.39 40.46
CA PRO A 41 15.64 38.31 39.81
C PRO A 41 15.39 38.46 38.29
N PRO A 42 15.87 39.56 37.66
CA PRO A 42 15.53 39.92 36.28
C PRO A 42 16.42 39.23 35.22
N THR A 43 15.80 38.89 34.08
CA THR A 43 16.44 38.50 32.82
C THR A 43 16.99 39.73 32.08
N PRO A 44 18.18 39.67 31.44
CA PRO A 44 18.71 40.80 30.68
C PRO A 44 18.11 40.90 29.27
N GLU A 45 17.65 42.11 28.93
CA GLU A 45 17.29 42.58 27.59
C GLU A 45 18.49 42.47 26.63
N ASN A 46 18.26 41.93 25.44
CA ASN A 46 19.18 42.10 24.31
C ASN A 46 18.48 42.95 23.24
N GLN A 47 18.92 44.21 23.13
CA GLN A 47 18.54 45.12 22.06
C GLN A 47 19.32 44.76 20.79
N SER A 48 18.61 44.64 19.67
CA SER A 48 19.18 44.88 18.35
C SER A 48 18.12 45.53 17.48
N GLN A 49 18.22 46.85 17.36
CA GLN A 49 17.50 47.67 16.39
C GLN A 49 18.04 47.35 14.99
N ALA A 50 17.16 47.03 14.05
CA ALA A 50 17.45 47.10 12.63
C ALA A 50 16.28 47.80 11.92
N HIS A 51 16.66 48.71 11.03
CA HIS A 51 15.84 49.77 10.45
C HIS A 51 14.65 49.29 9.60
N HIS A 52 13.51 49.97 9.76
CA HIS A 52 12.39 49.90 8.83
C HIS A 52 12.68 50.70 7.55
N GLN A 53 12.66 50.01 6.41
CA GLN A 53 12.54 50.61 5.08
C GLN A 53 11.34 49.97 4.36
N PRO A 54 10.38 50.75 3.84
CA PRO A 54 9.23 50.19 3.13
C PRO A 54 9.61 49.81 1.70
N SER A 55 9.42 48.54 1.33
CA SER A 55 9.54 48.06 -0.06
C SER A 55 8.21 48.22 -0.81
N PRO A 56 8.23 48.50 -2.12
CA PRO A 56 7.03 48.72 -2.93
C PRO A 56 6.27 47.41 -3.21
N SER A 57 4.95 47.52 -3.24
CA SER A 57 3.96 46.44 -3.42
C SER A 57 4.17 45.64 -4.71
N ALA A 58 4.24 44.31 -4.58
CA ALA A 58 4.14 43.39 -5.70
C ALA A 58 2.68 43.32 -6.22
N PRO A 59 2.44 43.10 -7.53
CA PRO A 59 1.09 42.93 -8.06
C PRO A 59 0.44 41.64 -7.56
N PRO A 60 -0.90 41.60 -7.42
CA PRO A 60 -1.61 40.46 -6.84
C PRO A 60 -1.48 39.19 -7.71
N ARG A 61 -1.26 38.05 -7.04
CA ARG A 61 -1.38 36.71 -7.62
C ARG A 61 -2.83 36.44 -8.04
N PRO A 62 -3.09 35.73 -9.16
CA PRO A 62 -4.45 35.29 -9.49
C PRO A 62 -4.95 34.30 -8.42
N GLU A 63 -6.16 34.53 -7.91
CA GLU A 63 -6.85 33.60 -7.01
C GLU A 63 -7.14 32.25 -7.70
N PRO A 64 -7.11 31.13 -6.96
CA PRO A 64 -7.62 29.86 -7.46
C PRO A 64 -9.14 29.92 -7.65
N ALA A 65 -9.63 29.48 -8.80
CA ALA A 65 -11.06 29.40 -9.08
C ALA A 65 -11.77 28.41 -8.12
N PRO A 66 -13.03 28.69 -7.72
CA PRO A 66 -13.78 27.83 -6.80
C PRO A 66 -14.14 26.47 -7.41
N PRO A 67 -14.25 25.41 -6.58
CA PRO A 67 -14.53 24.05 -7.05
C PRO A 67 -15.94 23.95 -7.64
N GLY A 68 -16.02 23.50 -8.90
CA GLY A 68 -17.27 23.14 -9.56
C GLY A 68 -17.85 21.83 -9.02
N PRO A 69 -19.16 21.58 -9.22
CA PRO A 69 -19.85 20.43 -8.63
C PRO A 69 -19.36 19.09 -9.19
N TYR A 70 -19.28 18.12 -8.29
CA TYR A 70 -18.89 16.73 -8.52
C TYR A 70 -19.58 16.11 -9.74
N ALA A 71 -18.80 15.76 -10.75
CA ALA A 71 -19.19 14.79 -11.77
C ALA A 71 -18.81 13.39 -11.28
N SER A 72 -19.81 12.54 -11.09
CA SER A 72 -19.63 11.12 -10.79
C SER A 72 -18.85 10.43 -11.92
N PRO A 73 -17.88 9.54 -11.65
CA PRO A 73 -17.24 8.77 -12.70
C PRO A 73 -18.23 7.77 -13.30
N GLN A 74 -18.62 7.98 -14.56
CA GLN A 74 -19.30 6.97 -15.36
C GLN A 74 -18.31 5.88 -15.79
N PRO A 75 -18.72 4.61 -15.88
CA PRO A 75 -17.90 3.57 -16.48
C PRO A 75 -17.71 3.85 -17.96
N ALA A 76 -16.46 3.98 -18.39
CA ALA A 76 -16.09 4.21 -19.78
C ALA A 76 -16.27 2.93 -20.63
N ASN A 77 -17.50 2.62 -21.01
CA ASN A 77 -17.76 1.74 -22.14
C ASN A 77 -17.78 2.58 -23.43
N ASN A 78 -16.60 2.85 -24.00
CA ASN A 78 -16.51 3.51 -25.30
C ASN A 78 -15.36 2.93 -26.13
N TYR A 79 -15.60 1.81 -26.80
CA TYR A 79 -14.79 1.40 -27.94
C TYR A 79 -15.19 2.27 -29.14
N GLY A 80 -14.46 3.38 -29.35
CA GLY A 80 -14.49 4.11 -30.61
C GLY A 80 -13.75 3.35 -31.71
N PRO A 81 -14.04 3.60 -33.01
CA PRO A 81 -13.24 3.06 -34.10
C PRO A 81 -11.79 3.57 -34.02
N PRO A 82 -10.79 2.77 -34.42
CA PRO A 82 -9.39 3.13 -34.29
C PRO A 82 -9.02 4.39 -35.11
N PRO A 83 -8.01 5.17 -34.69
CA PRO A 83 -7.59 6.38 -35.37
C PRO A 83 -7.13 6.08 -36.80
N ALA A 84 -7.53 6.95 -37.73
CA ALA A 84 -7.08 6.92 -39.11
C ALA A 84 -5.57 7.24 -39.17
N TYR A 85 -4.80 6.30 -39.71
CA TYR A 85 -3.38 6.47 -39.98
C TYR A 85 -3.16 7.61 -40.99
N PRO A 86 -2.11 8.44 -40.84
CA PRO A 86 -1.71 9.40 -41.88
C PRO A 86 -1.30 8.64 -43.16
N PRO A 87 -1.52 9.22 -44.36
CA PRO A 87 -1.16 8.54 -45.60
C PRO A 87 0.34 8.29 -45.65
N ALA A 88 0.71 7.01 -45.81
CA ALA A 88 2.07 6.58 -45.98
C ALA A 88 2.69 7.25 -47.23
N GLN A 89 3.76 8.01 -47.00
CA GLN A 89 4.67 8.49 -48.03
C GLN A 89 5.23 7.28 -48.78
N GLN A 90 4.96 7.20 -50.09
CA GLN A 90 5.44 6.14 -50.95
C GLN A 90 6.94 6.33 -51.22
N TYR A 91 7.78 5.75 -50.36
CA TYR A 91 9.17 5.51 -50.71
C TYR A 91 9.22 4.37 -51.73
N ALA A 92 9.55 4.71 -52.97
CA ALA A 92 9.81 3.77 -54.05
C ALA A 92 11.09 2.98 -53.75
N TYR A 93 10.96 1.86 -53.04
CA TYR A 93 11.95 0.78 -53.07
C TYR A 93 11.55 -0.22 -54.16
N GLY A 94 12.51 -0.51 -55.03
CA GLY A 94 12.32 -1.29 -56.25
C GLY A 94 11.70 -2.68 -56.01
N GLN A 95 10.74 -3.02 -56.86
CA GLN A 95 10.23 -4.39 -56.96
C GLN A 95 11.36 -5.36 -57.35
N PRO A 96 11.46 -6.54 -56.71
CA PRO A 96 12.10 -7.67 -57.37
C PRO A 96 11.25 -8.06 -58.58
N SER A 97 11.90 -8.19 -59.73
CA SER A 97 11.31 -8.69 -60.95
C SER A 97 10.91 -10.16 -60.81
N GLY A 98 9.68 -10.46 -61.22
CA GLY A 98 9.32 -11.79 -61.74
C GLY A 98 8.64 -12.74 -60.76
N PHE A 99 7.32 -12.60 -60.63
CA PHE A 99 6.46 -13.79 -60.64
C PHE A 99 5.55 -13.67 -61.86
N PRO A 100 5.56 -14.64 -62.79
CA PRO A 100 4.65 -14.59 -63.93
C PRO A 100 3.20 -14.66 -63.44
N PRO A 101 2.28 -13.89 -64.03
CA PRO A 101 0.88 -13.96 -63.66
C PRO A 101 0.35 -15.36 -63.93
N PRO A 102 -0.47 -15.94 -63.04
CA PRO A 102 -1.08 -17.23 -63.33
C PRO A 102 -1.95 -17.06 -64.59
N PRO A 103 -1.89 -18.01 -65.53
CA PRO A 103 -2.66 -17.90 -66.76
C PRO A 103 -4.15 -17.84 -66.41
N GLY A 104 -4.81 -16.83 -66.96
CA GLY A 104 -6.25 -16.60 -66.79
C GLY A 104 -7.05 -17.82 -67.20
N ARG A 105 -7.40 -18.66 -66.21
CA ARG A 105 -8.42 -19.70 -66.37
C ARG A 105 -9.76 -19.15 -65.92
N LYS A 106 -10.54 -18.67 -66.89
CA LYS A 106 -12.00 -18.58 -66.75
C LYS A 106 -12.50 -19.97 -66.32
N GLY A 107 -12.98 -20.09 -65.08
CA GLY A 107 -13.64 -21.31 -64.59
C GLY A 107 -13.23 -21.86 -63.22
N THR A 108 -12.36 -21.20 -62.43
CA THR A 108 -11.93 -21.78 -61.13
C THR A 108 -11.93 -20.83 -59.94
N ALA A 109 -12.44 -19.59 -60.09
CA ALA A 109 -12.54 -18.63 -58.99
C ALA A 109 -13.28 -19.19 -57.76
N GLY A 110 -14.38 -19.95 -57.98
CA GLY A 110 -15.10 -20.61 -56.90
C GLY A 110 -14.27 -21.67 -56.16
N ARG A 111 -13.37 -22.37 -56.86
CA ARG A 111 -12.47 -23.37 -56.26
C ARG A 111 -11.37 -22.71 -55.43
N ALA A 112 -10.79 -21.61 -55.91
CA ALA A 112 -9.78 -20.87 -55.16
C ALA A 112 -10.37 -20.24 -53.88
N VAL A 113 -11.59 -19.69 -53.96
CA VAL A 113 -12.32 -19.15 -52.81
C VAL A 113 -12.68 -20.25 -51.80
N LEU A 114 -13.10 -21.44 -52.28
CA LEU A 114 -13.33 -22.60 -51.43
C LEU A 114 -12.07 -23.03 -50.67
N TRP A 115 -10.92 -23.09 -51.33
CA TRP A 115 -9.65 -23.44 -50.68
C TRP A 115 -9.22 -22.40 -49.64
N ALA A 116 -9.44 -21.10 -49.91
CA ALA A 116 -9.18 -20.05 -48.94
C ALA A 116 -10.11 -20.14 -47.70
N ALA A 117 -11.40 -20.43 -47.91
CA ALA A 117 -12.35 -20.61 -46.82
C ALA A 117 -12.02 -21.84 -45.96
N VAL A 118 -11.64 -22.96 -46.59
CA VAL A 118 -11.18 -24.16 -45.88
C VAL A 118 -9.89 -23.85 -45.10
N GLY A 119 -8.94 -23.14 -45.69
CA GLY A 119 -7.72 -22.71 -45.00
C GLY A 119 -8.02 -21.84 -43.78
N ALA A 120 -8.95 -20.90 -43.89
CA ALA A 120 -9.37 -20.05 -42.77
C ALA A 120 -10.03 -20.88 -41.65
N VAL A 121 -10.93 -21.82 -41.99
CA VAL A 121 -11.59 -22.69 -41.00
C VAL A 121 -10.58 -23.59 -40.30
N VAL A 122 -9.64 -24.18 -41.03
CA VAL A 122 -8.58 -25.03 -40.43
C VAL A 122 -7.67 -24.19 -39.53
N ALA A 123 -7.26 -23.01 -39.97
CA ALA A 123 -6.46 -22.11 -39.14
C ALA A 123 -7.22 -21.69 -37.87
N SER A 124 -8.50 -21.33 -37.97
CA SER A 124 -9.34 -21.00 -36.82
C SER A 124 -9.54 -22.19 -35.89
N ALA A 125 -9.70 -23.41 -36.42
CA ALA A 125 -9.80 -24.63 -35.63
C ALA A 125 -8.48 -24.98 -34.94
N LEU A 126 -7.33 -24.71 -35.57
CA LEU A 126 -6.01 -24.89 -34.96
C LEU A 126 -5.73 -23.85 -33.88
N TRP A 127 -6.14 -22.59 -34.07
CA TRP A 127 -6.06 -21.57 -33.02
C TRP A 127 -7.00 -21.85 -31.86
N ALA A 128 -8.26 -22.20 -32.15
CA ALA A 128 -9.22 -22.59 -31.11
C ALA A 128 -8.76 -23.86 -30.40
N GLY A 129 -8.39 -24.91 -31.13
CA GLY A 129 -7.86 -26.16 -30.59
C GLY A 129 -6.57 -25.96 -29.81
N GLY A 130 -5.70 -25.05 -30.24
CA GLY A 130 -4.52 -24.62 -29.50
C GLY A 130 -4.91 -24.01 -28.15
N ILE A 131 -5.83 -23.04 -28.13
CA ILE A 131 -6.32 -22.40 -26.89
C ILE A 131 -7.01 -23.41 -25.95
N PHE A 132 -7.67 -24.45 -26.47
CA PHE A 132 -8.28 -25.49 -25.64
C PHE A 132 -7.30 -26.57 -25.16
N LEU A 133 -6.14 -26.72 -25.81
CA LEU A 133 -5.06 -27.62 -25.39
C LEU A 133 -4.06 -26.93 -24.46
N PHE A 134 -3.94 -25.60 -24.56
CA PHE A 134 -3.51 -24.76 -23.45
C PHE A 134 -4.68 -24.67 -22.48
N ASP A 135 -4.97 -25.79 -21.83
CA ASP A 135 -5.70 -25.74 -20.59
C ASP A 135 -5.02 -24.62 -19.76
N PRO A 136 -5.75 -23.62 -19.24
CA PRO A 136 -5.21 -22.74 -18.22
C PRO A 136 -5.09 -23.55 -16.92
N LEU A 137 -4.35 -24.67 -17.00
CA LEU A 137 -3.69 -25.36 -15.91
C LEU A 137 -2.63 -24.39 -15.45
N GLY A 138 -3.07 -23.35 -14.74
CA GLY A 138 -2.22 -22.83 -13.68
C GLY A 138 -1.85 -24.05 -12.85
N ASP A 139 -0.56 -24.26 -12.67
CA ASP A 139 -0.04 -25.26 -11.76
C ASP A 139 -0.87 -25.25 -10.48
N ASP A 140 -1.15 -26.44 -9.91
CA ASP A 140 -1.82 -26.49 -8.61
C ASP A 140 -1.06 -25.54 -7.68
N PRO A 141 -1.74 -24.54 -7.08
CA PRO A 141 -1.05 -23.44 -6.44
C PRO A 141 -0.12 -24.00 -5.38
N GLU A 142 1.18 -23.72 -5.52
CA GLU A 142 2.18 -24.18 -4.58
C GLU A 142 2.09 -23.33 -3.32
N LEU A 143 1.12 -23.64 -2.46
CA LEU A 143 0.89 -22.89 -1.23
C LEU A 143 1.91 -23.21 -0.13
N ALA A 144 2.96 -23.99 -0.41
CA ALA A 144 4.02 -24.38 0.54
C ALA A 144 3.54 -24.83 1.95
N GLY A 145 2.34 -25.41 2.02
CA GLY A 145 1.69 -25.83 3.27
C GLY A 145 0.93 -24.74 4.04
N TYR A 146 0.97 -23.48 3.59
CA TYR A 146 0.31 -22.37 4.26
C TYR A 146 -1.22 -22.40 4.18
N ARG A 147 -1.85 -21.77 5.19
CA ARG A 147 -3.30 -21.56 5.29
C ARG A 147 -3.62 -20.15 5.79
N ALA A 148 -4.50 -19.46 5.08
CA ALA A 148 -5.03 -18.17 5.49
C ALA A 148 -5.96 -18.32 6.71
N LYS A 149 -5.55 -17.72 7.84
CA LYS A 149 -6.32 -17.72 9.09
C LYS A 149 -7.21 -16.46 9.11
N SER A 150 -8.47 -16.61 9.52
CA SER A 150 -9.40 -15.46 9.62
C SER A 150 -8.96 -14.42 10.66
N ASN A 151 -8.19 -14.86 11.66
CA ASN A 151 -7.51 -14.00 12.59
C ASN A 151 -6.00 -14.29 12.48
N LEU A 152 -5.28 -13.44 11.75
CA LEU A 152 -3.83 -13.59 11.60
C LEU A 152 -3.10 -13.30 12.91
N CYS A 153 -3.60 -12.35 13.71
CA CYS A 153 -2.96 -11.94 14.96
C CYS A 153 -2.80 -13.07 15.98
N SER A 154 -3.63 -14.12 15.93
CA SER A 154 -3.48 -15.29 16.81
C SER A 154 -2.29 -16.18 16.44
N SER A 155 -1.70 -15.99 15.26
CA SER A 155 -0.61 -16.81 14.71
C SER A 155 0.70 -16.04 14.54
N VAL A 156 0.66 -14.70 14.65
CA VAL A 156 1.86 -13.86 14.62
C VAL A 156 2.66 -14.10 15.90
N ASP A 157 3.87 -14.61 15.73
CA ASP A 157 4.89 -14.58 16.76
C ASP A 157 5.69 -13.29 16.61
N TYR A 158 5.66 -12.46 17.64
CA TYR A 158 6.43 -11.22 17.74
C TYR A 158 7.19 -11.18 19.07
N SER A 159 7.66 -12.34 19.52
CA SER A 159 8.29 -12.51 20.83
C SER A 159 9.57 -11.71 21.01
N THR A 160 10.40 -11.55 19.97
CA THR A 160 11.61 -10.73 20.10
C THR A 160 11.29 -9.24 20.14
N LEU A 161 10.28 -8.75 19.40
CA LEU A 161 9.76 -7.39 19.59
C LEU A 161 9.19 -7.17 21.00
N ARG A 162 8.58 -8.18 21.61
CA ARG A 162 8.01 -8.09 22.97
C ARG A 162 9.04 -7.95 24.08
N ASP A 163 10.32 -8.22 23.83
CA ASP A 163 11.38 -7.96 24.80
C ASP A 163 11.53 -6.44 25.05
N GLU A 164 11.29 -5.62 24.01
CA GLU A 164 11.26 -4.14 24.10
C GLU A 164 9.85 -3.62 24.40
N TYR A 165 8.85 -4.16 23.68
CA TYR A 165 7.45 -3.76 23.79
C TYR A 165 6.69 -4.76 24.67
N ALA A 166 6.99 -4.73 25.97
CA ALA A 166 6.51 -5.73 26.93
C ALA A 166 4.98 -5.73 27.12
N GLU A 167 4.32 -4.63 26.82
CA GLU A 167 2.88 -4.50 27.01
C GLU A 167 2.10 -5.07 25.84
N LYS A 168 1.11 -5.88 26.18
CA LYS A 168 0.28 -6.56 25.20
C LYS A 168 -0.77 -5.61 24.63
N ASP A 169 -0.99 -5.70 23.31
CA ASP A 169 -2.21 -5.18 22.70
C ASP A 169 -3.38 -6.14 22.98
N ASP A 170 -4.34 -5.68 23.77
CA ASP A 170 -5.55 -6.45 24.10
C ASP A 170 -6.60 -6.43 22.98
N SER A 171 -6.44 -5.54 21.99
CA SER A 171 -7.39 -5.34 20.90
C SER A 171 -6.70 -5.13 19.55
N PRO A 172 -5.83 -6.06 19.10
CA PRO A 172 -5.18 -5.95 17.82
C PRO A 172 -6.22 -6.00 16.69
N THR A 173 -6.01 -5.19 15.67
CA THR A 173 -6.91 -5.12 14.52
C THR A 173 -6.58 -6.25 13.55
N HIS A 174 -7.59 -6.97 13.07
CA HIS A 174 -7.40 -8.01 12.06
C HIS A 174 -8.55 -7.99 11.05
N ASN A 175 -8.25 -8.43 9.84
CA ASN A 175 -9.26 -8.71 8.81
C ASN A 175 -8.79 -9.86 7.91
N SER A 176 -9.74 -10.45 7.20
CA SER A 176 -9.45 -11.53 6.25
C SER A 176 -10.36 -11.45 5.04
N LEU A 177 -9.84 -11.80 3.88
CA LEU A 177 -10.57 -11.97 2.63
C LEU A 177 -10.49 -13.44 2.22
N LYS A 178 -11.62 -14.04 1.86
CA LYS A 178 -11.65 -15.35 1.20
C LYS A 178 -12.24 -15.21 -0.19
N HIS A 179 -11.48 -15.61 -1.21
CA HIS A 179 -11.94 -15.55 -2.59
C HIS A 179 -11.36 -16.71 -3.41
N LYS A 180 -11.99 -17.09 -4.51
CA LYS A 180 -11.53 -18.21 -5.36
C LYS A 180 -10.12 -18.04 -5.93
N ALA A 181 -9.64 -16.79 -6.01
CA ALA A 181 -8.35 -16.44 -6.59
C ALA A 181 -7.26 -16.14 -5.55
N ILE A 182 -7.64 -15.62 -4.38
CA ILE A 182 -6.72 -15.19 -3.33
C ILE A 182 -7.42 -15.30 -1.99
N ASP A 183 -6.70 -15.74 -0.97
CA ASP A 183 -7.11 -15.53 0.42
C ASP A 183 -6.11 -14.57 1.07
N GLN A 184 -6.60 -13.52 1.73
CA GLN A 184 -5.76 -12.52 2.40
C GLN A 184 -6.05 -12.54 3.90
N SER A 185 -5.02 -12.30 4.70
CA SER A 185 -5.11 -12.19 6.15
C SER A 185 -4.22 -11.04 6.60
N TYR A 186 -4.73 -10.21 7.50
CA TYR A 186 -4.05 -9.03 7.99
C TYR A 186 -4.12 -8.96 9.51
N CYS A 187 -3.04 -8.48 10.11
CA CYS A 187 -2.92 -8.17 11.53
C CYS A 187 -2.23 -6.82 11.72
N SER A 188 -2.71 -6.03 12.68
CA SER A 188 -2.07 -4.80 13.15
C SER A 188 -2.08 -4.79 14.67
N ILE A 189 -0.90 -4.58 15.25
CA ILE A 189 -0.64 -4.61 16.68
C ILE A 189 -0.03 -3.27 17.09
N SER A 190 -0.60 -2.66 18.13
CA SER A 190 -0.02 -1.50 18.80
C SER A 190 1.07 -1.98 19.76
N LEU A 191 2.30 -1.53 19.57
CA LEU A 191 3.42 -1.90 20.42
C LEU A 191 3.64 -0.83 21.50
N LYS A 192 3.75 -1.27 22.75
CA LYS A 192 3.92 -0.39 23.91
C LYS A 192 5.02 -0.90 24.84
N THR A 193 5.84 0.02 25.30
CA THR A 193 6.91 -0.20 26.29
C THR A 193 6.35 -0.22 27.71
N THR A 194 5.28 0.54 27.97
CA THR A 194 4.65 0.65 29.30
C THR A 194 3.14 0.83 29.26
N SER A 195 2.44 0.21 30.20
CA SER A 195 0.98 0.22 30.33
C SER A 195 0.42 1.59 30.67
N SER A 196 1.26 2.53 31.13
CA SER A 196 0.85 3.92 31.35
C SER A 196 0.69 4.73 30.07
N SER A 197 1.19 4.24 28.93
CA SER A 197 1.10 4.96 27.66
C SER A 197 -0.29 4.84 27.05
N SER A 198 -0.93 5.98 26.81
CA SER A 198 -2.21 6.05 26.09
C SER A 198 -2.04 5.77 24.59
N TYR A 199 -0.85 6.01 24.04
CA TYR A 199 -0.53 5.83 22.63
C TYR A 199 0.38 4.63 22.41
N ALA A 200 0.49 4.16 21.17
CA ALA A 200 1.46 3.15 20.81
C ALA A 200 2.84 3.81 20.65
N ASP A 201 3.89 3.15 21.15
CA ASP A 201 5.27 3.59 20.95
C ASP A 201 5.78 3.16 19.57
N ALA A 202 5.22 2.10 19.00
CA ALA A 202 5.47 1.64 17.64
C ALA A 202 4.27 0.83 17.11
N TYR A 203 4.32 0.44 15.85
CA TYR A 203 3.31 -0.40 15.22
C TYR A 203 3.96 -1.61 14.56
N LEU A 204 3.28 -2.76 14.67
CA LEU A 204 3.61 -3.96 13.92
C LEU A 204 2.41 -4.32 13.04
N SER A 205 2.62 -4.41 11.74
CA SER A 205 1.64 -4.96 10.82
C SER A 205 2.18 -6.22 10.16
N VAL A 206 1.27 -7.17 9.93
CA VAL A 206 1.56 -8.43 9.24
C VAL A 206 0.48 -8.66 8.21
N GLN A 207 0.89 -8.93 6.97
CA GLN A 207 0.01 -9.32 5.89
C GLN A 207 0.46 -10.65 5.30
N MET A 208 -0.50 -11.52 4.99
CA MET A 208 -0.25 -12.74 4.25
C MET A 208 -1.32 -12.92 3.17
N ASP A 209 -0.85 -13.14 1.95
CA ASP A 209 -1.67 -13.37 0.78
C ASP A 209 -1.35 -14.75 0.19
N LEU A 210 -2.37 -15.61 0.08
CA LEU A 210 -2.28 -16.91 -0.57
C LEU A 210 -2.91 -16.83 -1.95
N HIS A 211 -2.05 -16.80 -2.97
CA HIS A 211 -2.49 -16.76 -4.35
C HIS A 211 -2.88 -18.18 -4.79
N LYS A 212 -4.09 -18.34 -5.33
CA LYS A 212 -4.67 -19.64 -5.71
C LYS A 212 -4.88 -19.80 -7.22
N LYS A 213 -4.64 -18.74 -7.99
CA LYS A 213 -4.89 -18.68 -9.43
C LYS A 213 -3.79 -18.03 -10.27
N THR A 214 -2.91 -17.25 -9.64
CA THR A 214 -1.83 -16.54 -10.33
C THR A 214 -0.57 -16.67 -9.49
N ASP A 215 0.54 -17.02 -10.12
CA ASP A 215 1.86 -17.00 -9.51
C ASP A 215 2.28 -15.55 -9.22
N PRO A 216 2.56 -15.18 -7.95
CA PRO A 216 2.97 -13.82 -7.61
C PRO A 216 4.44 -13.51 -7.90
N ALA A 217 5.27 -14.48 -8.31
CA ALA A 217 6.73 -14.35 -8.32
C ALA A 217 7.24 -13.09 -9.05
N ALA A 218 6.86 -12.90 -10.31
CA ALA A 218 7.37 -11.78 -11.10
C ALA A 218 6.93 -10.41 -10.53
N GLU A 219 5.70 -10.31 -10.02
CA GLU A 219 5.19 -9.08 -9.41
C GLU A 219 5.87 -8.82 -8.06
N PHE A 220 6.06 -9.87 -7.25
CA PHE A 220 6.73 -9.79 -5.97
C PHE A 220 8.17 -9.27 -6.11
N THR A 221 8.96 -9.87 -6.99
CA THR A 221 10.33 -9.41 -7.28
C THR A 221 10.34 -7.94 -7.69
N ALA A 222 9.48 -7.55 -8.64
CA ALA A 222 9.44 -6.19 -9.16
C ALA A 222 9.01 -5.15 -8.10
N LEU A 223 8.10 -5.52 -7.19
CA LEU A 223 7.63 -4.62 -6.13
C LEU A 223 8.65 -4.43 -5.02
N TRP A 224 9.38 -5.49 -4.64
CA TRP A 224 10.22 -5.48 -3.44
C TRP A 224 11.69 -5.22 -3.71
N SER A 225 12.28 -5.75 -4.79
CA SER A 225 13.68 -5.44 -5.16
C SER A 225 13.88 -3.96 -5.49
N GLU A 226 12.86 -3.33 -6.06
CA GLU A 226 12.88 -1.94 -6.50
C GLU A 226 12.09 -1.00 -5.57
N TYR A 227 11.86 -1.40 -4.32
CA TYR A 227 11.04 -0.62 -3.38
C TYR A 227 11.54 0.84 -3.23
N HIS A 228 12.87 1.02 -3.21
CA HIS A 228 13.54 2.32 -3.16
C HIS A 228 13.19 3.26 -4.33
N GLN A 229 12.82 2.73 -5.51
CA GLN A 229 12.43 3.57 -6.65
C GLN A 229 11.09 4.29 -6.42
N ARG A 230 10.24 3.73 -5.55
CA ARG A 230 8.96 4.33 -5.18
C ARG A 230 9.08 5.22 -3.93
N TYR A 231 10.02 4.89 -3.05
CA TYR A 231 10.27 5.58 -1.79
C TYR A 231 11.77 5.77 -1.57
N GLU A 232 12.28 6.97 -1.86
CA GLU A 232 13.73 7.25 -1.93
C GLU A 232 14.47 7.10 -0.59
N ASP A 233 13.78 7.26 0.54
CA ASP A 233 14.37 7.14 1.89
C ASP A 233 14.48 5.68 2.38
N TYR A 234 14.09 4.72 1.54
CA TYR A 234 14.15 3.29 1.84
C TYR A 234 15.31 2.60 1.15
N GLU A 235 16.03 1.80 1.92
CA GLU A 235 17.06 0.89 1.42
C GLU A 235 16.51 -0.53 1.28
N VAL A 236 16.99 -1.28 0.29
CA VAL A 236 16.56 -2.65 0.00
C VAL A 236 17.75 -3.60 0.06
N GLU A 237 17.62 -4.67 0.85
CA GLU A 237 18.57 -5.78 0.93
C GLU A 237 17.85 -7.09 0.58
N GLU A 238 18.34 -7.83 -0.42
CA GLU A 238 17.91 -9.22 -0.63
C GLU A 238 18.45 -10.10 0.50
N VAL A 239 17.58 -10.88 1.15
CA VAL A 239 17.95 -11.71 2.30
C VAL A 239 17.56 -13.17 2.07
N SER A 240 18.48 -14.07 2.42
CA SER A 240 18.25 -15.52 2.29
C SER A 240 17.68 -16.15 3.56
N GLY A 241 17.20 -17.38 3.45
CA GLY A 241 16.74 -18.19 4.59
C GLY A 241 15.29 -17.96 4.98
N PHE A 242 14.51 -17.31 4.11
CA PHE A 242 13.07 -17.09 4.20
C PHE A 242 12.44 -17.44 2.86
N GLY A 243 11.57 -18.45 2.82
CA GLY A 243 10.89 -18.85 1.59
C GLY A 243 11.83 -19.11 0.41
N ASP A 244 11.31 -18.83 -0.80
CA ASP A 244 12.07 -18.84 -2.06
C ASP A 244 12.84 -17.53 -2.28
N GLU A 245 12.29 -16.41 -1.81
CA GLU A 245 12.77 -15.05 -2.08
C GLU A 245 12.32 -14.11 -0.96
N ALA A 246 13.22 -13.23 -0.50
CA ALA A 246 12.88 -12.25 0.52
C ALA A 246 13.71 -10.97 0.42
N TYR A 247 13.08 -9.86 0.81
CA TYR A 247 13.68 -8.54 0.82
C TYR A 247 13.46 -7.88 2.16
N LEU A 248 14.55 -7.42 2.78
CA LEU A 248 14.54 -6.54 3.92
C LEU A 248 14.57 -5.10 3.41
N VAL A 249 13.57 -4.33 3.80
CA VAL A 249 13.39 -2.95 3.39
C VAL A 249 13.42 -2.08 4.65
N THR A 250 14.29 -1.07 4.69
CA THR A 250 14.55 -0.29 5.90
C THR A 250 14.58 1.20 5.63
N GLU A 251 14.11 1.99 6.59
CA GLU A 251 14.14 3.46 6.57
C GLU A 251 14.66 3.98 7.91
N ASP A 252 15.52 5.00 7.88
CA ASP A 252 15.87 5.80 9.05
C ASP A 252 16.01 7.30 8.69
N THR A 253 14.92 8.04 8.84
CA THR A 253 14.91 9.50 8.65
C THR A 253 15.17 10.27 9.95
N THR A 254 15.47 9.57 11.05
CA THR A 254 15.85 10.17 12.34
C THR A 254 17.35 10.48 12.42
N SER A 255 18.13 10.03 11.44
CA SER A 255 19.56 10.29 11.34
C SER A 255 19.85 11.61 10.60
N GLY A 256 20.73 12.46 11.17
CA GLY A 256 21.14 13.73 10.56
C GLY A 256 21.28 14.88 11.54
N SER A 257 22.11 15.87 11.22
CA SER A 257 22.48 16.99 12.12
C SER A 257 21.34 17.97 12.48
N ALA A 258 20.11 17.71 11.99
CA ALA A 258 18.91 18.52 12.23
C ALA A 258 17.67 17.68 12.61
N ALA A 259 17.80 16.37 12.81
CA ALA A 259 16.65 15.50 13.04
C ALA A 259 16.12 15.65 14.48
N THR A 260 15.12 16.51 14.65
CA THR A 260 14.30 16.57 15.88
C THR A 260 13.01 15.76 15.77
N SER A 261 12.79 15.10 14.63
CA SER A 261 11.64 14.25 14.30
C SER A 261 11.99 13.38 13.10
N GLY A 262 11.29 12.28 12.90
CA GLY A 262 11.49 11.38 11.77
C GLY A 262 10.80 10.04 11.97
N SER A 263 11.03 9.12 11.06
CA SER A 263 10.51 7.75 11.07
C SER A 263 11.63 6.74 11.00
N ARG A 264 11.38 5.57 11.61
CA ARG A 264 12.14 4.36 11.34
C ARG A 264 11.16 3.27 10.93
N SER A 265 11.54 2.49 9.92
CA SER A 265 10.71 1.40 9.40
C SER A 265 11.58 0.20 9.07
N VAL A 266 11.06 -1.00 9.35
CA VAL A 266 11.67 -2.27 8.95
C VAL A 266 10.58 -3.16 8.42
N ILE A 267 10.71 -3.55 7.16
CA ILE A 267 9.79 -4.44 6.46
C ILE A 267 10.57 -5.67 6.02
N LEU A 268 10.10 -6.86 6.35
CA LEU A 268 10.56 -8.10 5.74
C LEU A 268 9.44 -8.66 4.87
N ALA A 269 9.65 -8.60 3.55
CA ALA A 269 8.79 -9.23 2.56
C ALA A 269 9.34 -10.60 2.19
N VAL A 270 8.48 -11.61 2.16
CA VAL A 270 8.84 -13.01 1.84
C VAL A 270 7.87 -13.56 0.80
N ARG A 271 8.39 -14.30 -0.16
CA ARG A 271 7.63 -15.17 -1.04
C ARG A 271 8.09 -16.61 -0.85
N ASP A 272 7.13 -17.52 -0.74
CA ASP A 272 7.39 -18.97 -0.66
C ASP A 272 6.30 -19.71 -1.45
N GLY A 273 6.67 -20.23 -2.61
CA GLY A 273 5.73 -20.64 -3.64
C GLY A 273 4.79 -19.49 -4.02
N TRP A 274 3.48 -19.74 -3.93
CA TRP A 274 2.40 -18.81 -4.24
C TRP A 274 1.86 -18.05 -3.01
N MET A 275 2.59 -18.11 -1.89
CA MET A 275 2.34 -17.27 -0.72
C MET A 275 3.24 -16.03 -0.77
N THR A 276 2.67 -14.86 -0.46
CA THR A 276 3.44 -13.67 -0.10
C THR A 276 3.12 -13.25 1.33
N TYR A 277 4.14 -12.80 2.04
CA TYR A 277 4.08 -12.40 3.44
C TYR A 277 4.87 -11.12 3.66
N GLN A 278 4.37 -10.25 4.53
CA GLN A 278 5.05 -9.05 4.96
C GLN A 278 4.93 -8.92 6.48
N MET A 279 6.04 -8.71 7.18
CA MET A 279 6.07 -8.19 8.54
C MET A 279 6.69 -6.79 8.51
N SER A 280 5.99 -5.80 9.03
CA SER A 280 6.40 -4.40 9.02
C SER A 280 6.34 -3.83 10.43
N TRP A 281 7.49 -3.39 10.94
CA TRP A 281 7.58 -2.55 12.12
C TRP A 281 7.78 -1.10 11.70
N SER A 282 7.13 -0.16 12.39
CA SER A 282 7.36 1.27 12.18
C SER A 282 7.18 2.08 13.46
N VAL A 283 7.90 3.19 13.52
CA VAL A 283 7.80 4.18 14.58
C VAL A 283 7.93 5.58 13.99
N TYR A 284 7.22 6.52 14.59
CA TYR A 284 7.36 7.95 14.32
C TYR A 284 7.86 8.65 15.58
N THR A 285 8.89 9.47 15.42
CA THR A 285 9.47 10.29 16.48
C THR A 285 9.17 11.75 16.24
N SER A 286 8.94 12.48 17.33
CA SER A 286 8.77 13.92 17.30
C SER A 286 9.62 14.59 18.36
N SER A 287 9.79 15.90 18.25
CA SER A 287 10.57 16.70 19.21
C SER A 287 9.98 16.73 20.61
N TYR A 288 8.75 16.24 20.78
CA TYR A 288 8.03 16.17 22.05
C TYR A 288 8.20 14.81 22.74
N GLU A 289 8.67 13.79 22.01
CA GLU A 289 8.94 12.47 22.56
C GLU A 289 10.29 12.47 23.28
N SER A 290 10.34 11.81 24.43
CA SER A 290 11.58 11.65 25.21
C SER A 290 12.21 10.26 25.05
N THR A 291 11.49 9.35 24.41
CA THR A 291 11.95 7.98 24.17
C THR A 291 12.66 7.90 22.82
N THR A 292 13.89 7.40 22.82
CA THR A 292 14.61 7.09 21.59
C THR A 292 14.16 5.71 21.10
N PRO A 293 13.67 5.57 19.86
CA PRO A 293 13.28 4.27 19.34
C PRO A 293 14.51 3.35 19.17
N PRO A 294 14.30 2.03 19.13
CA PRO A 294 15.36 1.09 18.80
C PRO A 294 16.02 1.38 17.44
N GLU A 295 17.30 1.00 17.31
CA GLU A 295 18.06 1.16 16.07
C GLU A 295 17.55 0.21 14.98
N VAL A 296 17.56 0.65 13.72
CA VAL A 296 17.06 -0.14 12.57
C VAL A 296 17.71 -1.52 12.46
N GLY A 297 19.03 -1.59 12.72
CA GLY A 297 19.76 -2.86 12.68
C GLY A 297 19.36 -3.84 13.80
N GLU A 298 18.86 -3.34 14.93
CA GLU A 298 18.33 -4.17 16.00
C GLU A 298 16.93 -4.68 15.67
N VAL A 299 16.03 -3.78 15.26
CA VAL A 299 14.68 -4.16 14.82
C VAL A 299 14.72 -5.13 13.65
N SER A 300 15.66 -4.96 12.72
CA SER A 300 15.90 -5.91 11.62
C SER A 300 16.17 -7.33 12.10
N ARG A 301 16.89 -7.50 13.21
CA ARG A 301 17.12 -8.83 13.80
C ARG A 301 15.85 -9.40 14.41
N TRP A 302 15.07 -8.58 15.10
CA TRP A 302 13.79 -8.99 15.69
C TRP A 302 12.77 -9.39 14.62
N VAL A 303 12.53 -8.52 13.63
CA VAL A 303 11.62 -8.80 12.50
C VAL A 303 12.02 -10.07 11.75
N LYS A 304 13.32 -10.30 11.50
CA LYS A 304 13.82 -11.55 10.90
C LYS A 304 13.54 -12.77 11.77
N SER A 305 13.72 -12.67 13.09
CA SER A 305 13.43 -13.76 14.03
C SER A 305 11.94 -14.08 14.11
N ASP A 306 11.13 -13.05 14.34
CA ASP A 306 9.67 -13.11 14.51
C ASP A 306 8.98 -13.58 13.22
N THR A 307 9.48 -13.17 12.05
CA THR A 307 9.01 -13.67 10.75
C THR A 307 9.26 -15.17 10.60
N ARG A 308 10.43 -15.68 11.00
CA ARG A 308 10.72 -17.12 10.91
C ARG A 308 9.73 -17.92 11.76
N SER A 309 9.57 -17.55 13.03
CA SER A 309 8.63 -18.20 13.94
C SER A 309 7.19 -18.10 13.45
N THR A 310 6.77 -16.92 12.95
CA THR A 310 5.42 -16.74 12.41
C THR A 310 5.17 -17.62 11.19
N LEU A 311 6.11 -17.70 10.24
CA LEU A 311 5.98 -18.55 9.06
C LEU A 311 5.90 -20.04 9.43
N GLU A 312 6.62 -20.49 10.46
CA GLU A 312 6.50 -21.85 10.99
C GLU A 312 5.10 -22.10 11.57
N ASN A 313 4.56 -21.17 12.36
CA ASN A 313 3.19 -21.27 12.90
C ASN A 313 2.13 -21.35 11.79
N LEU A 314 2.31 -20.63 10.69
CA LEU A 314 1.35 -20.57 9.57
C LEU A 314 1.35 -21.82 8.68
N ARG A 315 2.40 -22.63 8.72
CA ARG A 315 2.47 -23.93 8.03
C ARG A 315 1.82 -25.07 8.82
N THR A 316 1.55 -24.86 10.10
CA THR A 316 1.11 -25.92 11.02
C THR A 316 -0.42 -25.88 11.24
N ASP A 317 -1.02 -27.06 11.27
CA ASP A 317 -2.46 -27.40 11.20
C ASP A 317 -3.47 -26.43 11.87
#